data_AF-A0A640P9N8-F1
#
_entry.id   AF-A0A640P9N8-F1
#
_cell.length_a   1.000
_cell.length_b   1.000
_cell.length_c   1.000
_cell.angle_alpha   90.00
_cell.angle_beta   90.00
_cell.angle_gamma   90.00
#
_symmetry.space_group_name_H-M   'P 1'
#
loop_
_entity.id
_entity.type
_entity.pdbx_description
1 polymer ?
#
loop_
_entity_poly.entity_id
_entity_poly.type
_entity_poly.pdbx_seq_one_letter_code
_entity_poly.pdbx_strand_id
1 'polypeptide(L)'
;MNIKWITIAVGTLALTACASMTWHEGSMIQYSQVQALDNNQYQIEVMGGWDHDQAALERAVLKKAKTECNGNAEIISSSMGTYFSASQYASGDAPKIISKVQCLDNGL
;
A
#
# COMPACT_ATOMS: atom_id res chain seq x y z
N MET A 1 -37.14 9.24 -30.62
CA MET A 1 -37.07 9.10 -29.15
C MET A 1 -35.61 9.22 -28.74
N ASN A 2 -35.25 10.32 -28.08
CA ASN A 2 -33.87 10.62 -27.64
C ASN A 2 -33.63 9.99 -26.27
N ILE A 3 -32.78 8.97 -26.20
CA ILE A 3 -32.34 8.38 -24.94
C ILE A 3 -31.10 9.17 -24.49
N LYS A 4 -31.30 10.05 -23.50
CA LYS A 4 -30.20 10.74 -22.80
C LYS A 4 -29.55 9.72 -21.86
N TRP A 5 -28.31 9.34 -22.16
CA TRP A 5 -27.46 8.59 -21.23
C TRP A 5 -27.04 9.54 -20.11
N ILE A 6 -27.56 9.32 -18.92
CA ILE A 6 -27.09 9.97 -17.70
C ILE A 6 -25.81 9.25 -17.30
N THR A 7 -24.65 9.82 -17.67
CA THR A 7 -23.37 9.42 -17.11
C THR A 7 -23.36 9.83 -15.65
N ILE A 8 -23.69 8.87 -14.78
CA ILE A 8 -23.50 9.03 -13.34
C ILE A 8 -21.98 9.12 -13.14
N ALA A 9 -21.49 10.33 -12.87
CA ALA A 9 -20.16 10.53 -12.31
C ALA A 9 -20.12 9.71 -11.02
N VAL A 10 -19.41 8.59 -11.07
CA VAL A 10 -19.07 7.79 -9.89
C VAL A 10 -18.16 8.67 -9.07
N GLY A 11 -18.77 9.43 -8.16
CA GLY A 11 -18.09 10.24 -7.18
C GLY A 11 -17.06 9.36 -6.51
N THR A 12 -15.81 9.80 -6.59
CA THR A 12 -14.62 9.16 -6.04
C THR A 12 -14.89 8.88 -4.56
N LEU A 13 -15.34 7.65 -4.28
CA LEU A 13 -15.34 7.09 -2.94
C LEU A 13 -13.86 7.11 -2.54
N ALA A 14 -13.49 8.10 -1.73
CA ALA A 14 -12.28 8.07 -0.95
C ALA A 14 -12.41 6.88 -0.01
N LEU A 15 -12.10 5.69 -0.52
CA LEU A 15 -11.90 4.47 0.25
C LEU A 15 -10.72 4.78 1.16
N THR A 16 -10.99 5.27 2.37
CA THR A 16 -10.07 5.12 3.48
C THR A 16 -9.82 3.62 3.60
N ALA A 17 -8.74 3.14 2.99
CA ALA A 17 -8.38 1.74 2.99
C ALA A 17 -8.21 1.32 4.45
N CYS A 18 -9.15 0.50 4.95
CA CYS A 18 -9.02 -0.13 6.25
C CYS A 18 -7.69 -0.86 6.31
N ALA A 19 -6.98 -0.71 7.43
CA ALA A 19 -5.74 -1.41 7.61
C ALA A 19 -5.98 -2.93 7.46
N SER A 20 -5.30 -3.55 6.49
CA SER A 20 -5.52 -4.96 6.15
C SER A 20 -4.32 -5.77 6.57
N MET A 21 -4.57 -6.79 7.39
CA MET A 21 -3.55 -7.78 7.79
C MET A 21 -3.50 -8.89 6.75
N THR A 22 -2.30 -9.31 6.36
CA THR A 22 -2.11 -10.44 5.44
C THR A 22 -0.85 -11.23 5.80
N TRP A 23 -0.77 -12.46 5.31
CA TRP A 23 0.43 -13.29 5.44
C TRP A 23 1.40 -12.97 4.29
N HIS A 24 2.65 -12.70 4.65
CA HIS A 24 3.76 -12.48 3.73
C HIS A 24 4.97 -13.30 4.22
N GLU A 25 5.48 -14.18 3.36
CA GLU A 25 6.70 -14.97 3.64
C GLU A 25 6.73 -15.72 4.99
N GLY A 26 5.56 -16.20 5.44
CA GLY A 26 5.45 -16.98 6.68
C GLY A 26 5.14 -16.16 7.93
N SER A 27 5.07 -14.83 7.81
CA SER A 27 4.78 -13.92 8.93
C SER A 27 3.65 -12.95 8.58
N MET A 28 3.00 -12.40 9.61
CA MET A 28 1.95 -11.41 9.40
C MET A 28 2.56 -10.05 9.08
N ILE A 29 1.93 -9.37 8.13
CA ILE A 29 2.13 -7.96 7.83
C ILE A 29 0.79 -7.24 7.87
N GLN A 30 0.82 -5.93 8.06
CA GLN A 30 -0.35 -5.06 8.02
C GLN A 30 -0.07 -3.89 7.11
N TYR A 31 -0.91 -3.69 6.10
CA TYR A 31 -0.96 -2.45 5.36
C TYR A 31 -1.69 -1.43 6.22
N SER A 32 -0.97 -0.52 6.88
CA SER A 32 -1.56 0.48 7.77
C SER A 32 -2.12 1.69 7.01
N GLN A 33 -1.51 2.02 5.86
CA GLN A 33 -1.96 3.11 5.01
C GLN A 33 -1.66 2.84 3.55
N VAL A 34 -2.62 3.15 2.68
CA VAL A 34 -2.45 3.22 1.24
C VAL A 34 -3.09 4.51 0.78
N GLN A 35 -2.28 5.40 0.22
CA GLN A 35 -2.72 6.72 -0.21
C GLN A 35 -2.32 6.94 -1.66
N ALA A 36 -3.30 7.23 -2.51
CA ALA A 36 -3.03 7.73 -3.85
C ALA A 36 -2.43 9.15 -3.75
N LEU A 37 -1.36 9.39 -4.47
CA LEU A 37 -0.73 10.69 -4.66
C LEU A 37 -1.01 11.19 -6.08
N ASP A 38 -0.54 12.40 -6.39
CA ASP A 38 -0.58 12.94 -7.75
C ASP A 38 0.39 12.16 -8.68
N ASN A 39 0.13 12.14 -9.99
CA ASN A 39 0.99 11.55 -11.03
C ASN A 39 1.16 10.01 -11.00
N ASN A 40 0.08 9.25 -10.78
CA ASN A 40 0.11 7.78 -10.85
C ASN A 40 1.05 7.15 -9.79
N GLN A 41 1.16 7.80 -8.63
CA GLN A 41 1.98 7.38 -7.51
C GLN A 41 1.11 6.98 -6.31
N TYR A 42 1.64 6.07 -5.50
CA TYR A 42 1.02 5.70 -4.22
C TYR A 42 2.04 5.82 -3.09
N GLN A 43 1.57 6.19 -1.90
CA GLN A 43 2.29 5.99 -0.66
C GLN A 43 1.70 4.77 0.04
N ILE A 44 2.54 3.78 0.35
CA ILE A 44 2.16 2.54 1.00
C ILE A 44 2.97 2.39 2.29
N GLU A 45 2.27 2.25 3.40
CA GLU A 45 2.86 1.91 4.69
C GLU A 45 2.56 0.44 5.01
N VAL A 46 3.62 -0.31 5.32
CA VAL A 46 3.54 -1.71 5.74
C VAL A 46 4.20 -1.84 7.10
N MET A 47 3.52 -2.52 8.02
CA MET A 47 4.06 -2.96 9.30
C MET A 47 4.26 -4.47 9.24
N GLY A 48 5.39 -4.97 9.73
CA GLY A 48 5.66 -6.41 9.79
C GLY A 48 6.01 -6.89 11.19
N GLY A 49 6.11 -8.21 11.32
CA GLY A 49 6.79 -8.83 12.46
C GLY A 49 8.26 -8.41 12.57
N TRP A 50 8.80 -8.51 13.79
CA TRP A 50 10.20 -8.30 14.20
C TRP A 50 11.25 -9.07 13.38
N ASP A 51 10.82 -10.12 12.69
CA ASP A 51 11.62 -10.99 11.83
C ASP A 51 11.78 -10.46 10.40
N HIS A 52 11.03 -9.43 9.99
CA HIS A 52 11.15 -8.85 8.66
C HIS A 52 12.28 -7.83 8.58
N ASP A 53 13.14 -8.01 7.58
CA ASP A 53 14.08 -6.99 7.14
C ASP A 53 13.42 -6.00 6.16
N GLN A 54 14.17 -4.97 5.78
CA GLN A 54 13.71 -3.97 4.81
C GLN A 54 13.29 -4.61 3.49
N ALA A 55 14.05 -5.58 2.98
CA ALA A 55 13.79 -6.19 1.69
C ALA A 55 12.45 -6.96 1.69
N ALA A 56 12.12 -7.66 2.78
CA ALA A 56 10.83 -8.34 2.93
C ALA A 56 9.66 -7.34 2.94
N LEU A 57 9.80 -6.22 3.64
CA LEU A 57 8.78 -5.19 3.67
C LEU A 57 8.64 -4.45 2.33
N GLU A 58 9.73 -4.23 1.59
CA GLU A 58 9.69 -3.68 0.23
C GLU A 58 8.99 -4.63 -0.76
N ARG A 59 9.17 -5.95 -0.63
CA ARG A 59 8.41 -6.93 -1.41
C ARG A 59 6.92 -6.88 -1.12
N ALA A 60 6.53 -6.71 0.14
CA ALA A 60 5.14 -6.50 0.53
C ALA A 60 4.56 -5.20 -0.07
N VAL A 61 5.31 -4.10 -0.01
CA VAL A 61 4.96 -2.82 -0.66
C VAL A 61 4.71 -3.05 -2.14
N LEU A 62 5.64 -3.67 -2.87
CA LEU A 62 5.52 -3.91 -4.31
C LEU A 62 4.32 -4.80 -4.64
N LYS A 63 4.04 -5.82 -3.83
CA LYS A 63 2.85 -6.67 -4.00
C LYS A 63 1.57 -5.84 -3.93
N LYS A 64 1.46 -4.95 -2.93
CA LYS A 64 0.29 -4.06 -2.78
C LYS A 64 0.24 -3.01 -3.88
N ALA A 65 1.37 -2.41 -4.23
CA ALA A 65 1.49 -1.44 -5.32
C ALA A 65 0.97 -2.00 -6.64
N LYS A 66 1.34 -3.24 -6.99
CA LYS A 66 0.84 -3.90 -8.21
C LYS A 66 -0.69 -4.03 -8.24
N THR A 67 -1.30 -4.27 -7.07
CA THR A 67 -2.77 -4.31 -6.95
C THR A 67 -3.38 -2.93 -7.17
N GLU A 68 -2.84 -1.89 -6.53
CA GLU A 68 -3.37 -0.52 -6.67
C GLU A 68 -3.14 0.06 -8.07
N CYS A 69 -1.97 -0.21 -8.66
CA CYS A 69 -1.61 0.21 -10.01
C CYS A 69 -2.28 -0.63 -11.11
N ASN A 70 -2.97 -1.72 -10.77
CA ASN A 70 -3.48 -2.72 -11.72
C ASN A 70 -2.42 -3.13 -12.77
N GLY A 71 -1.16 -3.31 -12.33
CA GLY A 71 -0.03 -3.38 -13.24
C GLY A 71 1.31 -3.40 -12.54
N ASN A 72 2.37 -3.07 -13.27
CA ASN A 72 3.70 -2.97 -12.70
C ASN A 72 3.86 -1.70 -11.86
N ALA A 73 4.75 -1.77 -10.87
CA ALA A 73 5.07 -0.66 -10.01
C ALA A 73 6.55 -0.76 -9.57
N GLU A 74 7.16 0.39 -9.30
CA GLU A 74 8.50 0.50 -8.76
C GLU A 74 8.50 1.34 -7.48
N ILE A 75 9.43 1.06 -6.56
CA ILE A 75 9.65 1.90 -5.38
C ILE A 75 10.58 3.05 -5.79
N ILE A 76 10.13 4.29 -5.60
CA ILE A 76 10.95 5.49 -5.85
C ILE A 76 11.76 5.84 -4.60
N SER A 77 11.15 5.68 -3.44
CA SER A 77 11.79 5.97 -2.15
C SER A 77 11.15 5.15 -1.05
N SER A 78 11.96 4.61 -0.16
CA SER A 78 11.53 3.91 1.05
C SER A 78 12.19 4.49 2.28
N SER A 79 11.45 4.51 3.39
CA SER A 79 11.99 4.84 4.71
C SER A 79 11.56 3.78 5.70
N MET A 80 12.54 3.19 6.36
CA MET A 80 12.33 2.28 7.48
C MET A 80 12.07 3.07 8.77
N GLY A 81 11.32 2.46 9.69
CA GLY A 81 11.10 2.95 11.04
C GLY A 81 10.55 1.86 11.94
N THR A 82 10.13 2.24 13.13
CA THR A 82 9.48 1.36 14.11
C THR A 82 8.15 1.97 14.56
N TYR A 83 7.20 1.12 14.98
CA TYR A 83 5.94 1.57 15.57
C TYR A 83 6.03 1.53 17.10
N PHE A 84 5.82 2.67 17.77
CA PHE A 84 6.05 2.83 19.22
C PHE A 84 4.86 2.45 20.11
N SER A 85 3.67 2.18 19.57
CA SER A 85 2.48 1.86 20.39
C SER A 85 2.15 0.36 20.38
N ALA A 86 2.32 -0.28 21.54
CA ALA A 86 2.10 -1.70 21.81
C ALA A 86 0.67 -2.24 21.55
N SER A 87 -0.31 -1.37 21.25
CA SER A 87 -1.70 -1.77 21.01
C SER A 87 -2.00 -2.25 19.59
N GLN A 88 -1.05 -2.10 18.64
CA GLN A 88 -1.27 -2.44 17.23
C GLN A 88 -0.44 -3.64 16.74
N TYR A 89 0.67 -3.94 17.39
CA TYR A 89 1.44 -5.18 17.27
C TYR A 89 2.07 -5.43 18.64
N ALA A 90 2.04 -6.66 19.13
CA ALA A 90 2.32 -7.01 20.52
C ALA A 90 3.76 -6.72 21.01
N SER A 91 4.64 -6.19 20.16
CA SER A 91 6.00 -5.79 20.51
C SER A 91 6.24 -4.32 20.12
N GLY A 92 6.71 -3.52 21.07
CA GLY A 92 6.94 -2.07 20.92
C GLY A 92 8.04 -1.65 19.94
N ASP A 93 8.46 -2.54 19.03
CA ASP A 93 9.57 -2.33 18.08
C ASP A 93 9.28 -2.98 16.70
N ALA A 94 8.02 -3.23 16.36
CA ALA A 94 7.68 -3.82 15.06
C ALA A 94 8.20 -2.93 13.90
N PRO A 95 8.96 -3.49 12.94
CA PRO A 95 9.48 -2.72 11.83
C PRO A 95 8.33 -2.25 10.94
N LYS A 96 8.44 -1.01 10.49
CA LYS A 96 7.55 -0.44 9.48
C LYS A 96 8.36 0.13 8.33
N ILE A 97 7.78 0.08 7.14
CA ILE A 97 8.28 0.77 5.97
C ILE A 97 7.21 1.70 5.44
N ILE A 98 7.62 2.92 5.06
CA ILE A 98 6.79 3.84 4.29
C ILE A 98 7.49 4.01 2.95
N SER A 99 6.79 3.63 1.89
CA SER A 99 7.34 3.67 0.53
C SER A 99 6.46 4.49 -0.40
N LYS A 100 7.10 5.31 -1.22
CA LYS A 100 6.47 5.91 -2.41
C LYS A 100 6.75 5.01 -3.59
N VAL A 101 5.70 4.68 -4.32
CA VAL A 101 5.75 3.84 -5.51
C VAL A 101 5.19 4.59 -6.71
N GLN A 102 5.79 4.36 -7.88
CA GLN A 102 5.29 4.82 -9.16
C GLN A 102 4.64 3.64 -9.85
N CYS A 103 3.40 3.81 -10.32
CA CYS A 103 2.84 2.87 -11.27
C CYS A 103 3.57 3.04 -12.60
N LEU A 104 4.11 1.94 -13.09
CA LEU A 104 4.67 1.88 -14.42
C LEU A 104 3.48 1.63 -15.34
N ASP A 105 3.22 2.57 -16.25
CA ASP A 105 2.27 2.30 -17.32
C ASP A 105 2.71 0.99 -17.97
N ASN A 106 1.81 0.01 -17.99
CA ASN A 106 2.00 -1.17 -18.80
C ASN A 106 1.98 -0.65 -20.24
N GLY A 107 3.16 -0.27 -20.76
CA GLY A 107 3.33 0.19 -22.12
C GLY A 107 2.51 -0.71 -23.03
N LEU A 108 1.53 -0.09 -23.70
CA LEU A 108 0.62 -0.70 -24.66
C LEU A 108 1.34 -1.71 -25.57
#